data_AF-A0A239YQQ6-F1
#
_entry.id   AF-A0A239YQQ6-F1
#
_cell.length_a   1.000
_cell.length_b   1.000
_cell.length_c   1.000
_cell.angle_alpha   90.00
_cell.angle_beta   90.00
_cell.angle_gamma   90.00
#
_symmetry.space_group_name_H-M   'P 1'
#
loop_
_entity.id
_entity.type
_entity.pdbx_description
1 polymer ?
#
loop_
_entity_poly.entity_id
_entity_poly.type
_entity_poly.pdbx_seq_one_letter_code
_entity_poly.pdbx_strand_id
1 'polypeptide(L)'
;MYKPSKKTIYITSAFAAVAGIVGVYSYWNDISYTVCDKVYPEANEGEVRLKDNQGNRYSLLNHGDGKETALYDDDRSVTFHRDNSGNLVWDAGLAGLLPGIAAGYYAFHGFNAPQARMDAKTMTYRVAAPLKPYEEPYVYTASGSNVHSSVGRRIYKDYENRRSKKAASIGQKSGFGSADVRSSGSS
;
A
#
# COMPACT_ATOMS: atom_id res chain seq x y z
N MET A 1 30.35 19.46 12.10
CA MET A 1 30.04 18.06 12.45
C MET A 1 28.53 17.93 12.63
N TYR A 2 27.88 17.10 11.81
CA TYR A 2 26.47 16.77 11.98
C TYR A 2 26.30 15.90 13.24
N LYS A 3 25.47 16.33 14.19
CA LYS A 3 25.05 15.51 15.34
C LYS A 3 23.70 14.88 14.99
N PRO A 4 23.63 13.57 14.73
CA PRO A 4 22.37 12.90 14.45
C PRO A 4 21.43 13.01 15.66
N SER A 5 20.13 13.17 15.39
CA SER A 5 19.12 13.20 16.44
C SER A 5 19.01 11.83 17.14
N LYS A 6 18.51 11.78 18.38
CA LYS A 6 18.26 10.51 19.07
C LYS A 6 17.37 9.57 18.24
N LYS A 7 16.31 10.09 17.62
CA LYS A 7 15.44 9.33 16.70
C LYS A 7 16.23 8.73 15.53
N THR A 8 17.12 9.52 14.91
CA THR A 8 17.97 9.06 13.79
C THR A 8 18.88 7.92 14.21
N ILE A 9 19.46 7.99 15.41
CA ILE A 9 20.32 6.91 15.94
C ILE A 9 19.51 5.64 16.16
N TYR A 10 18.32 5.73 16.78
CA TYR A 10 17.46 4.57 17.00
C TYR A 10 17.04 3.89 15.69
N ILE A 11 16.57 4.66 14.71
CA ILE A 11 16.19 4.12 13.40
C ILE A 11 17.39 3.43 12.74
N THR A 12 18.53 4.12 12.66
CA THR A 12 19.75 3.56 12.03
C THR A 12 20.20 2.27 12.73
N SER A 13 20.14 2.25 14.06
CA SER A 13 20.51 1.06 14.85
C SER A 13 19.54 -0.11 14.63
N ALA A 14 18.23 0.15 14.51
CA ALA A 14 17.24 -0.87 14.24
C ALA A 14 17.43 -1.48 12.84
N PHE A 15 17.68 -0.65 11.82
CA PHE A 15 17.99 -1.13 10.47
C PHE A 15 19.30 -1.93 10.43
N ALA A 16 20.36 -1.46 11.10
CA ALA A 16 21.64 -2.16 11.18
C ALA A 16 21.53 -3.53 11.87
N ALA A 17 20.73 -3.63 12.93
CA ALA A 17 20.49 -4.89 13.62
C ALA A 17 19.77 -5.92 12.74
N VAL A 18 18.78 -5.48 11.94
CA VAL A 18 18.07 -6.39 11.02
C VAL A 18 18.92 -6.76 9.80
N ALA A 19 19.72 -5.82 9.28
CA ALA A 19 20.66 -6.06 8.18
C ALA A 19 21.64 -7.21 8.49
N GLY A 20 22.07 -7.32 9.75
CA GLY A 20 23.00 -8.36 10.20
C GLY A 20 22.38 -9.77 10.30
N ILE A 21 21.05 -9.89 10.27
CA ILE A 21 20.32 -11.16 10.47
C ILE A 21 19.73 -11.67 9.15
N VAL A 22 19.19 -10.77 8.31
CA VAL A 22 18.39 -11.15 7.14
C VAL A 22 19.12 -10.74 5.87
N GLY A 23 20.01 -11.60 5.37
CA GLY A 23 20.74 -11.41 4.12
C GLY A 23 19.89 -11.41 2.84
N VAL A 24 18.56 -11.23 2.95
CA VAL A 24 17.61 -11.34 1.84
C VAL A 24 17.03 -9.96 1.53
N TYR A 25 17.57 -9.34 0.48
CA TYR A 25 17.16 -8.01 0.03
C TYR A 25 15.67 -7.90 -0.31
N SER A 26 15.04 -9.01 -0.66
CA SER A 26 13.63 -9.06 -1.07
C SER A 26 12.64 -8.66 0.03
N TYR A 27 13.02 -8.58 1.31
CA TYR A 27 12.11 -8.24 2.42
C TYR A 27 12.34 -6.86 3.02
N TRP A 28 13.23 -6.06 2.45
CA TRP A 28 13.57 -4.74 3.01
C TRP A 28 12.38 -3.81 3.18
N ASN A 29 11.41 -3.83 2.27
CA ASN A 29 10.22 -2.97 2.41
C ASN A 29 9.31 -3.41 3.58
N ASP A 30 9.15 -4.71 3.80
CA ASP A 30 8.38 -5.23 4.94
C ASP A 30 9.12 -4.98 6.27
N ILE A 31 10.43 -5.17 6.29
CA ILE A 31 11.30 -4.84 7.42
C ILE A 31 11.22 -3.34 7.72
N SER A 32 11.34 -2.50 6.70
CA SER A 32 11.27 -1.04 6.84
C SER A 32 9.93 -0.64 7.41
N TYR A 33 8.83 -1.17 6.86
CA TYR A 33 7.49 -0.89 7.33
C TYR A 33 7.32 -1.28 8.81
N THR A 34 7.71 -2.50 9.19
CA THR A 34 7.58 -2.98 10.58
C THR A 34 8.48 -2.25 11.58
N VAL A 35 9.68 -1.84 11.17
CA VAL A 35 10.58 -1.01 11.99
C VAL A 35 10.01 0.40 12.16
N CYS A 36 9.56 1.03 11.06
CA CYS A 36 8.94 2.35 11.10
C CYS A 36 7.67 2.34 11.95
N ASP A 37 6.83 1.33 11.87
CA ASP A 37 5.61 1.22 12.68
C ASP A 37 5.90 1.31 14.20
N LYS A 38 7.03 0.76 14.65
CA LYS A 38 7.43 0.78 16.07
C LYS A 38 8.21 2.03 16.48
N VAL A 39 9.09 2.54 15.61
CA VAL A 39 10.10 3.55 15.98
C VAL A 39 9.78 4.94 15.43
N TYR A 40 9.11 5.00 14.28
CA TYR A 40 8.79 6.23 13.56
C TYR A 40 7.50 6.05 12.75
N PRO A 41 6.34 5.82 13.42
CA PRO A 41 5.09 5.46 12.76
C PRO A 41 4.61 6.53 11.79
N GLU A 42 5.03 7.79 12.01
CA GLU A 42 4.78 8.91 11.11
C GLU A 42 5.38 8.73 9.69
N ALA A 43 6.29 7.78 9.47
CA ALA A 43 6.77 7.41 8.12
C ALA A 43 5.79 6.51 7.34
N ASN A 44 4.93 5.76 8.03
CA ASN A 44 3.98 4.83 7.42
C ASN A 44 2.55 5.43 7.34
N GLU A 45 2.39 6.73 7.61
CA GLU A 45 1.08 7.37 7.52
C GLU A 45 0.50 7.18 6.13
N GLY A 46 -0.78 6.76 6.07
CA GLY A 46 -1.46 6.49 4.80
C GLY A 46 -0.83 5.37 3.97
N GLU A 47 0.00 4.51 4.56
CA GLU A 47 0.60 3.35 3.90
C GLU A 47 0.20 2.06 4.61
N VAL A 48 -0.13 1.03 3.83
CA VAL A 48 -0.29 -0.34 4.35
C VAL A 48 0.38 -1.34 3.42
N ARG A 49 1.02 -2.37 3.98
CA ARG A 49 1.64 -3.45 3.21
C ARG A 49 0.63 -4.56 2.94
N LEU A 50 0.44 -4.88 1.67
CA LEU A 50 -0.48 -5.91 1.19
C LEU A 50 0.22 -6.85 0.20
N LYS A 51 -0.48 -7.92 -0.17
CA LYS A 51 -0.06 -8.88 -1.20
C LYS A 51 -1.15 -8.99 -2.26
N ASP A 52 -0.71 -9.17 -3.51
CA ASP A 52 -1.62 -9.49 -4.61
C ASP A 52 -1.94 -10.99 -4.62
N ASN A 53 -2.81 -11.40 -5.54
CA ASN A 53 -3.22 -12.80 -5.70
C ASN A 53 -2.08 -13.76 -6.12
N GLN A 54 -0.94 -13.24 -6.59
CA GLN A 54 0.26 -14.00 -6.93
C GLN A 54 1.29 -14.01 -5.79
N GLY A 55 0.99 -13.34 -4.68
CA GLY A 55 1.88 -13.22 -3.52
C GLY A 55 2.94 -12.12 -3.66
N ASN A 56 2.91 -11.34 -4.75
CA ASN A 56 3.77 -10.18 -4.90
C ASN A 56 3.35 -9.11 -3.88
N ARG A 57 4.32 -8.42 -3.31
CA ARG A 57 4.07 -7.45 -2.24
C ARG A 57 4.04 -6.03 -2.79
N TYR A 58 3.14 -5.25 -2.23
CA TYR A 58 2.99 -3.83 -2.55
C TYR A 58 2.60 -3.03 -1.31
N SER A 59 2.92 -1.75 -1.35
CA SER A 59 2.41 -0.74 -0.43
C SER A 59 1.18 -0.09 -1.06
N LEU A 60 0.03 -0.17 -0.40
CA LEU A 60 -1.13 0.63 -0.75
C LEU A 60 -0.99 1.99 -0.07
N LEU A 61 -1.09 3.06 -0.87
CA LEU A 61 -0.82 4.43 -0.45
C LEU A 61 -2.08 5.28 -0.62
N ASN A 62 -2.56 5.90 0.45
CA ASN A 62 -3.67 6.84 0.44
C ASN A 62 -3.19 8.23 -0.03
N HIS A 63 -3.82 8.80 -1.05
CA HIS A 63 -3.51 10.14 -1.53
C HIS A 63 -4.25 11.24 -0.76
N GLY A 64 -5.29 10.90 0.01
CA GLY A 64 -6.11 11.83 0.78
C GLY A 64 -7.20 12.55 -0.04
N ASP A 65 -7.28 12.29 -1.34
CA ASP A 65 -8.26 12.85 -2.29
C ASP A 65 -9.23 11.78 -2.84
N GLY A 66 -9.25 10.61 -2.21
CA GLY A 66 -10.02 9.44 -2.66
C GLY A 66 -9.30 8.57 -3.69
N LYS A 67 -8.08 8.94 -4.11
CA LYS A 67 -7.21 8.09 -4.91
C LYS A 67 -6.26 7.29 -4.04
N GLU A 68 -5.87 6.15 -4.56
CA GLU A 68 -4.93 5.24 -3.92
C GLU A 68 -3.94 4.71 -4.95
N THR A 69 -2.72 4.43 -4.49
CA THR A 69 -1.71 3.80 -5.33
C THR A 69 -1.22 2.51 -4.72
N ALA A 70 -1.27 1.42 -5.49
CA ALA A 70 -0.52 0.22 -5.18
C ALA A 70 0.89 0.35 -5.79
N LEU A 71 1.90 0.47 -4.94
CA LEU A 71 3.32 0.52 -5.31
C LEU A 71 4.00 -0.80 -4.95
N TYR A 72 4.39 -1.57 -5.96
CA TYR A 72 5.10 -2.84 -5.79
C TYR A 72 6.56 -2.62 -5.42
N ASP A 73 7.16 -3.66 -4.82
CA ASP A 73 8.59 -3.64 -4.44
C ASP A 73 9.54 -3.51 -5.63
N ASP A 74 9.08 -3.80 -6.85
CA ASP A 74 9.80 -3.66 -8.12
C ASP A 74 9.49 -2.36 -8.86
N ASP A 75 9.01 -1.34 -8.14
CA ASP A 75 8.62 0.00 -8.62
C ASP A 75 7.44 0.04 -9.60
N ARG A 76 6.86 -1.11 -9.96
CA ARG A 76 5.59 -1.12 -10.70
C ARG A 76 4.50 -0.50 -9.84
N SER A 77 3.66 0.31 -10.45
CA SER A 77 2.58 0.96 -9.71
C SER A 77 1.31 1.12 -10.53
N VAL A 78 0.19 1.18 -9.82
CA VAL A 78 -1.11 1.55 -10.37
C VAL A 78 -1.81 2.49 -9.41
N THR A 79 -2.26 3.64 -9.93
CA THR A 79 -3.10 4.60 -9.22
C THR A 79 -4.53 4.43 -9.69
N PHE A 80 -5.46 4.44 -8.76
CA PHE A 80 -6.88 4.24 -9.01
C PHE A 80 -7.73 4.93 -7.95
N HIS A 81 -9.03 5.03 -8.20
CA HIS A 81 -10.04 5.38 -7.21
C HIS A 81 -11.15 4.34 -7.21
N ARG A 82 -11.85 4.25 -6.08
CA ARG A 82 -13.06 3.43 -5.96
C ARG A 82 -14.28 4.27 -6.31
N ASP A 83 -15.07 3.81 -7.28
CA ASP A 83 -16.34 4.47 -7.60
C ASP A 83 -17.47 4.08 -6.61
N ASN A 84 -18.63 4.72 -6.76
CA ASN A 84 -19.81 4.47 -5.90
C ASN A 84 -20.34 3.02 -5.98
N SER A 85 -20.05 2.30 -7.06
CA SER A 85 -20.41 0.89 -7.22
C SER A 85 -19.37 -0.05 -6.62
N GLY A 86 -18.24 0.52 -6.15
CA GLY A 86 -17.11 -0.23 -5.63
C GLY A 86 -16.15 -0.74 -6.69
N ASN A 87 -16.27 -0.31 -7.94
CA ASN A 87 -15.30 -0.64 -8.99
C ASN A 87 -13.99 0.08 -8.74
N LEU A 88 -12.87 -0.56 -9.11
CA LEU A 88 -11.57 0.11 -9.13
C LEU A 88 -11.38 0.73 -10.50
N VAL A 89 -11.41 2.06 -10.56
CA VAL A 89 -11.25 2.84 -11.78
C VAL A 89 -9.81 3.29 -11.88
N TRP A 90 -9.13 2.87 -12.94
CA TRP A 90 -7.75 3.27 -13.21
C TRP A 90 -7.63 4.78 -13.42
N ASP A 91 -6.60 5.37 -12.81
CA ASP A 91 -6.20 6.77 -13.00
C ASP A 91 -4.84 6.89 -13.70
N ALA A 92 -3.84 6.10 -13.28
CA ALA A 92 -2.47 6.18 -13.81
C ALA A 92 -1.67 4.89 -13.57
N GLY A 93 -0.53 4.75 -14.27
CA GLY A 93 0.36 3.59 -14.13
C GLY A 93 -0.14 2.33 -14.85
N LEU A 94 0.29 1.16 -14.38
CA LEU A 94 0.03 -0.13 -15.01
C LEU A 94 -1.36 -0.67 -14.64
N ALA A 95 -2.37 -0.33 -15.45
CA ALA A 95 -3.75 -0.80 -15.28
C ALA A 95 -3.89 -2.34 -15.09
N GLY A 96 -3.01 -3.12 -15.71
CA GLY A 96 -2.99 -4.58 -15.61
C GLY A 96 -2.75 -5.12 -14.20
N LEU A 97 -2.34 -4.28 -13.24
CA LEU A 97 -2.16 -4.66 -11.84
C LEU A 97 -3.48 -4.69 -11.06
N LEU A 98 -4.52 -3.97 -11.51
CA LEU A 98 -5.80 -3.88 -10.78
C LEU A 98 -6.44 -5.24 -10.46
N PRO A 99 -6.53 -6.20 -11.41
CA PRO A 99 -7.09 -7.51 -11.11
C PRO A 99 -6.30 -8.28 -10.05
N GLY A 100 -4.97 -8.10 -10.00
CA GLY A 100 -4.11 -8.79 -9.05
C GLY A 100 -4.31 -8.30 -7.62
N ILE A 101 -4.46 -6.98 -7.44
CA ILE A 101 -4.60 -6.36 -6.11
C ILE A 101 -6.02 -6.44 -5.55
N ALA A 102 -7.04 -6.64 -6.39
CA ALA A 102 -8.44 -6.51 -6.01
C ALA A 102 -8.84 -7.31 -4.75
N ALA A 103 -8.41 -8.58 -4.66
CA ALA A 103 -8.76 -9.41 -3.52
C ALA A 103 -8.21 -8.87 -2.20
N GLY A 104 -6.91 -8.54 -2.16
CA GLY A 104 -6.26 -7.97 -0.98
C GLY A 104 -6.79 -6.58 -0.65
N TYR A 105 -7.07 -5.77 -1.66
CA TYR A 105 -7.66 -4.44 -1.54
C TYR A 105 -9.03 -4.50 -0.86
N TYR A 106 -9.98 -5.27 -1.39
CA TYR A 106 -11.32 -5.33 -0.81
C TYR A 106 -11.29 -5.92 0.61
N ALA A 107 -10.48 -6.96 0.84
CA ALA A 107 -10.31 -7.52 2.18
C ALA A 107 -9.79 -6.48 3.19
N PHE A 108 -8.81 -5.66 2.77
CA PHE A 108 -8.27 -4.58 3.61
C PHE A 108 -9.34 -3.53 3.95
N HIS A 109 -10.17 -3.13 2.97
CA HIS A 109 -11.27 -2.20 3.23
C HIS A 109 -12.50 -2.88 3.87
N GLY A 110 -12.40 -4.13 4.33
CA GLY A 110 -13.47 -4.84 5.04
C GLY A 110 -14.61 -5.34 4.16
N PHE A 111 -14.35 -5.60 2.88
CA PHE A 111 -15.30 -6.14 1.91
C PHE A 111 -14.85 -7.51 1.39
N ASN A 112 -15.81 -8.38 1.10
CA ASN A 112 -15.53 -9.60 0.34
C ASN A 112 -15.29 -9.26 -1.12
N ALA A 113 -14.20 -9.78 -1.70
CA ALA A 113 -13.92 -9.61 -3.12
C ALA A 113 -15.04 -10.30 -3.94
N PRO A 114 -15.85 -9.54 -4.69
CA PRO A 114 -16.95 -10.08 -5.46
C PRO A 114 -16.41 -10.71 -6.74
N GLN A 115 -17.26 -11.50 -7.42
CA GLN A 115 -17.01 -11.83 -8.81
C GLN A 115 -16.86 -10.52 -9.59
N ALA A 116 -15.83 -10.43 -10.43
CA ALA A 116 -15.49 -9.20 -11.10
C ALA A 116 -14.70 -9.48 -12.39
N ARG A 117 -14.64 -8.47 -13.26
CA ARG A 117 -13.97 -8.56 -14.56
C ARG A 117 -13.25 -7.27 -14.90
N MET A 118 -12.14 -7.39 -15.62
CA MET A 118 -11.46 -6.24 -16.18
C MET A 118 -12.20 -5.76 -17.43
N ASP A 119 -12.68 -4.52 -17.42
CA ASP A 119 -13.18 -3.82 -18.61
C ASP A 119 -11.99 -3.17 -19.32
N ALA A 120 -11.53 -3.81 -20.40
CA ALA A 120 -10.36 -3.36 -21.15
C ALA A 120 -10.54 -1.98 -21.80
N LYS A 121 -11.77 -1.55 -22.08
CA LYS A 121 -12.03 -0.26 -22.74
C LYS A 121 -11.79 0.91 -21.79
N THR A 122 -12.18 0.74 -20.53
CA THR A 122 -12.07 1.80 -19.50
C THR A 122 -11.00 1.51 -18.46
N MET A 123 -10.24 0.42 -18.63
CA MET A 123 -9.28 -0.09 -17.66
C MET A 123 -9.84 -0.15 -16.24
N THR A 124 -11.11 -0.54 -16.12
CA THR A 124 -11.84 -0.55 -14.86
C THR A 124 -12.04 -1.98 -14.40
N TYR A 125 -11.67 -2.27 -13.17
CA TYR A 125 -12.03 -3.54 -12.54
C TYR A 125 -13.48 -3.47 -12.06
N ARG A 126 -14.38 -4.07 -12.84
CA ARG A 126 -15.83 -4.02 -12.61
C ARG A 126 -16.30 -5.16 -11.74
N VAL A 127 -16.86 -4.79 -10.60
CA VAL A 127 -17.54 -5.68 -9.68
C VAL A 127 -18.89 -6.12 -10.28
N ALA A 128 -19.16 -7.42 -10.28
CA ALA A 128 -20.38 -7.99 -10.89
C ALA A 128 -21.60 -8.00 -9.95
N ALA A 129 -21.40 -7.81 -8.64
CA ALA A 129 -22.46 -7.81 -7.64
C ALA A 129 -22.16 -6.80 -6.52
N PRO A 130 -23.17 -6.19 -5.87
CA PRO A 130 -22.95 -5.24 -4.79
C PRO A 130 -21.98 -5.79 -3.73
N LEU A 131 -21.01 -4.97 -3.32
CA LEU A 131 -20.05 -5.34 -2.29
C LEU A 131 -20.77 -5.59 -0.97
N LYS A 132 -20.55 -6.78 -0.39
CA LYS A 132 -21.00 -7.10 0.95
C LYS A 132 -19.87 -6.86 1.95
N PRO A 133 -20.16 -6.34 3.14
CA PRO A 133 -19.22 -6.37 4.24
C PRO A 133 -18.63 -7.77 4.41
N TYR A 134 -17.35 -7.84 4.73
CA TYR A 134 -16.68 -9.11 4.99
C TYR A 134 -17.26 -9.75 6.26
N GLU A 135 -17.74 -10.99 6.16
CA GLU A 135 -18.13 -11.83 7.28
C GLU A 135 -17.09 -12.94 7.44
N GLU A 136 -16.50 -13.06 8.64
CA GLU A 136 -15.53 -14.11 8.93
C GLU A 136 -16.22 -15.48 9.02
N PRO A 137 -15.74 -16.51 8.30
CA PRO A 137 -16.26 -17.86 8.47
C PRO A 137 -15.95 -18.35 9.90
N TYR A 138 -17.00 -18.83 10.60
CA TYR A 138 -16.93 -19.29 11.99
C TYR A 138 -15.89 -20.41 12.14
N VAL A 139 -14.72 -20.09 12.70
CA VAL A 139 -13.69 -21.08 13.01
C VAL A 139 -14.05 -21.75 14.34
N TYR A 140 -14.14 -23.09 14.33
CA TYR A 140 -14.31 -23.92 15.53
C TYR A 140 -13.23 -23.58 16.57
N THR A 141 -13.67 -23.09 17.73
CA THR A 141 -12.81 -22.60 18.81
C THR A 141 -12.16 -23.78 19.55
N ALA A 142 -10.95 -24.16 19.15
CA ALA A 142 -10.01 -24.75 20.10
C ALA A 142 -9.38 -23.57 20.86
N SER A 143 -9.51 -23.54 22.19
CA SER A 143 -8.96 -22.51 23.08
C SER A 143 -7.55 -22.07 22.67
N GLY A 144 -7.47 -20.90 22.04
CA GLY A 144 -6.23 -20.35 21.49
C GLY A 144 -6.51 -19.03 20.79
N SER A 145 -6.41 -17.93 21.55
CA SER A 145 -6.42 -16.53 21.12
C SER A 145 -7.36 -16.15 19.97
N ASN A 146 -8.52 -15.59 20.33
CA ASN A 146 -9.27 -14.71 19.44
C ASN A 146 -8.43 -13.44 19.18
N VAL A 147 -7.46 -13.50 18.27
CA VAL A 147 -6.79 -12.31 17.73
C VAL A 147 -7.57 -11.81 16.53
N HIS A 148 -8.85 -11.48 16.73
CA HIS A 148 -9.45 -10.41 15.94
C HIS A 148 -8.80 -9.12 16.45
N SER A 149 -7.66 -8.79 15.86
CA SER A 149 -6.87 -7.69 16.36
C SER A 149 -7.71 -6.41 16.26
N SER A 150 -7.92 -5.75 17.40
CA SER A 150 -8.32 -4.34 17.45
C SER A 150 -7.39 -3.43 16.63
N VAL A 151 -6.23 -3.98 16.23
CA VAL A 151 -5.22 -3.41 15.36
C VAL A 151 -5.71 -3.29 13.91
N GLY A 152 -6.41 -4.25 13.32
CA GLY A 152 -6.89 -4.14 11.93
C GLY A 152 -7.89 -3.00 11.71
N ARG A 153 -8.82 -2.81 12.65
CA ARG A 153 -9.79 -1.71 12.63
C ARG A 153 -9.13 -0.34 12.89
N ARG A 154 -8.05 -0.33 13.68
CA ARG A 154 -7.24 0.87 13.95
C ARG A 154 -6.39 1.24 12.73
N ILE A 155 -5.69 0.27 12.12
CA ILE A 155 -4.89 0.47 10.89
C ILE A 155 -5.78 1.02 9.78
N TYR A 156 -6.97 0.45 9.57
CA TYR A 156 -7.92 0.96 8.59
C TYR A 156 -8.32 2.42 8.85
N LYS A 157 -8.72 2.73 10.10
CA LYS A 157 -9.14 4.09 10.46
C LYS A 157 -7.98 5.09 10.39
N ASP A 158 -6.77 4.68 10.76
CA ASP A 158 -5.59 5.51 10.63
C ASP A 158 -5.17 5.70 9.17
N TYR A 159 -5.34 4.68 8.33
CA TYR A 159 -5.06 4.74 6.90
C TYR A 159 -6.00 5.71 6.17
N GLU A 160 -7.31 5.59 6.34
CA GLU A 160 -8.31 6.42 5.64
C GLU A 160 -8.17 7.91 6.00
N ASN A 161 -7.76 8.23 7.23
CA ASN A 161 -7.64 9.61 7.71
C ASN A 161 -6.25 10.23 7.46
N ARG A 162 -5.29 9.48 6.91
CA ARG A 162 -3.92 9.98 6.73
C ARG A 162 -3.46 9.84 5.29
N ARG A 163 -2.95 10.94 4.75
CA ARG A 163 -2.31 10.97 3.44
C ARG A 163 -0.89 10.43 3.53
N SER A 164 -0.52 9.57 2.60
CA SER A 164 0.85 9.10 2.47
C SER A 164 1.79 10.18 1.95
N LYS A 165 2.96 10.29 2.60
CA LYS A 165 4.07 11.11 2.11
C LYS A 165 4.64 10.57 0.80
N LYS A 166 4.57 9.25 0.58
CA LYS A 166 5.05 8.60 -0.66
C LYS A 166 4.12 8.87 -1.85
N ALA A 167 2.83 9.04 -1.62
CA ALA A 167 1.84 9.32 -2.67
C ALA A 167 2.18 10.56 -3.51
N ALA A 168 2.75 11.61 -2.89
CA ALA A 168 3.18 12.81 -3.60
C ALA A 168 4.30 12.56 -4.63
N SER A 169 5.15 11.56 -4.40
CA SER A 169 6.29 11.25 -5.25
C SER A 169 5.95 10.34 -6.44
N ILE A 170 4.87 9.56 -6.35
CA ILE A 170 4.51 8.62 -7.43
C ILE A 170 3.95 9.35 -8.65
N GLY A 171 3.13 10.38 -8.45
CA GLY A 171 2.61 11.21 -9.55
C GLY A 171 3.70 11.90 -10.38
N GLN A 172 4.94 11.99 -9.86
CA GLN A 172 6.09 12.52 -10.61
C GLN A 172 6.90 11.45 -11.36
N LYS A 173 6.73 10.16 -11.03
CA LYS A 173 7.50 9.05 -11.64
C LYS A 173 6.71 8.23 -12.67
N SER A 174 5.38 8.18 -12.59
CA SER A 174 4.55 7.30 -13.44
C SER A 174 4.02 7.93 -14.73
N GLY A 175 4.45 9.16 -15.05
CA GLY A 175 4.23 9.75 -16.37
C GLY A 175 5.18 9.12 -17.39
N PHE A 176 4.65 8.34 -18.34
CA PHE A 176 5.38 8.03 -19.56
C PHE A 176 5.74 9.35 -20.26
N GLY A 177 6.98 9.82 -20.07
CA GLY A 177 7.51 11.06 -20.64
C GLY A 177 8.39 11.83 -19.66
N SER A 178 9.68 11.48 -19.57
CA SER A 178 10.69 12.41 -19.09
C SER A 178 10.77 13.58 -20.07
N ALA A 179 10.06 14.67 -19.79
CA ALA A 179 10.30 15.96 -20.41
C ALA A 179 11.31 16.72 -19.52
N ASP A 180 12.54 16.78 -20.01
CA ASP A 180 13.60 17.75 -19.71
C ASP A 180 13.71 18.29 -18.27
N VAL A 181 14.66 17.72 -17.52
CA VAL A 181 15.46 18.54 -16.59
C VAL A 181 16.28 19.50 -17.44
N ARG A 182 15.73 20.69 -17.74
CA ARG A 182 16.56 21.82 -18.15
C ARG A 182 17.27 22.30 -16.91
N SER A 183 18.53 21.87 -16.76
CA SER A 183 19.51 22.60 -15.98
C SER A 183 19.60 24.02 -16.54
N SER A 184 18.95 25.00 -15.90
CA SER A 184 19.34 26.39 -16.08
C SER A 184 20.63 26.58 -15.30
N GLY A 185 21.74 26.27 -15.96
CA GLY A 185 23.07 26.70 -15.57
C GLY A 185 23.14 28.23 -15.59
N SER A 186 23.89 28.73 -14.62
CA SER A 186 24.21 30.12 -14.37
C SER A 186 24.74 30.86 -15.61
N SER A 187 24.39 32.13 -15.73
CA SER A 187 25.17 33.18 -16.39
C SER A 187 24.92 34.49 -15.66
#